data_AF-A0A9E7H935-F1
#
_entry.id   AF-A0A9E7H935-F1
#
_cell.length_a   1.000
_cell.length_b   1.000
_cell.length_c   1.000
_cell.angle_alpha   90.00
_cell.angle_beta   90.00
_cell.angle_gamma   90.00
#
_symmetry.space_group_name_H-M   'P 1'
#
loop_
_entity.id
_entity.type
_entity.pdbx_description
1 polymer ?
#
loop_
_entity_poly.entity_id
_entity_poly.type
_entity_poly.pdbx_seq_one_letter_code
_entity_poly.pdbx_strand_id
1 'polypeptide(L)'
;MEVMRWKGRVHRIRKCAVDLLSMEDDLIDAEEEDGWELTGSELRLKSTFLYCDLHRVISGAGEERKKALTLLADKLFYRLERVTRLLLFSVTTSVTRLLAPASHLISFPVSANGSWMKLSRAEASPGQTSATATQPMCCRN
;
A
#
# COMPACT_ATOMS: atom_id res chain seq x y z
N MET A 1 19.65 -27.16 22.41
CA MET A 1 19.39 -26.80 20.99
C MET A 1 18.81 -25.39 20.81
N GLU A 2 18.28 -24.74 21.86
CA GLU A 2 17.60 -23.43 21.79
C GLU A 2 18.55 -22.22 21.65
N VAL A 3 19.75 -22.28 22.24
CA VAL A 3 20.75 -21.20 22.21
C VAL A 3 21.23 -20.87 20.78
N MET A 4 21.36 -21.87 19.91
CA MET A 4 21.74 -21.69 18.50
C MET A 4 20.66 -20.98 17.68
N ARG A 5 19.38 -21.26 17.95
CA ARG A 5 18.26 -20.58 17.29
C ARG A 5 18.18 -19.10 17.68
N TRP A 6 18.55 -18.77 18.91
CA TRP A 6 18.58 -17.39 19.39
C TRP A 6 19.66 -16.56 18.71
N LYS A 7 20.86 -17.13 18.55
CA LYS A 7 22.01 -16.48 17.90
C LYS A 7 21.66 -16.06 16.46
N GLY A 8 20.99 -16.92 15.71
CA GLY A 8 20.53 -16.61 14.34
C GLY A 8 19.49 -15.50 14.29
N ARG A 9 18.54 -15.45 15.24
CA ARG A 9 17.54 -14.37 15.33
C ARG A 9 18.17 -13.03 15.66
N VAL A 10 19.04 -13.00 16.67
CA VAL A 10 19.73 -11.76 17.07
C VAL A 10 20.58 -11.22 15.92
N HIS A 11 21.24 -12.11 15.15
CA HIS A 11 21.96 -11.71 13.95
C HIS A 11 21.02 -11.05 12.92
N ARG A 12 19.88 -11.67 12.61
CA ARG A 12 18.90 -11.10 11.67
C ARG A 12 18.27 -9.81 12.16
N ILE A 13 17.97 -9.69 13.45
CA ILE A 13 17.50 -8.45 14.07
C ILE A 13 18.54 -7.34 13.88
N ARG A 14 19.82 -7.63 14.15
CA ARG A 14 20.90 -6.66 13.98
C ARG A 14 21.07 -6.26 12.52
N LYS A 15 21.04 -7.23 11.59
CA LYS A 15 21.07 -6.95 10.15
C LYS A 15 19.91 -6.06 9.74
N CYS A 16 18.68 -6.42 10.14
CA CYS A 16 17.48 -5.65 9.83
C CYS A 16 17.56 -4.23 10.39
N ALA A 17 18.14 -4.03 11.58
CA ALA A 17 18.33 -2.70 12.15
C ALA A 17 19.33 -1.87 11.34
N VAL A 18 20.45 -2.45 10.91
CA VAL A 18 21.43 -1.78 10.03
C VAL A 18 20.77 -1.40 8.71
N ASP A 19 20.10 -2.37 8.09
CA ASP A 19 19.38 -2.19 6.84
C ASP A 19 18.34 -1.06 6.92
N LEU A 20 17.55 -0.99 8.01
CA LEU A 20 16.56 0.06 8.22
C LEU A 20 17.17 1.44 8.39
N LEU A 21 18.35 1.54 9.00
CA LEU A 21 19.09 2.80 9.12
C LEU A 21 19.71 3.22 7.80
N SER A 22 20.19 2.28 6.99
CA SER A 22 20.72 2.57 5.66
C SER A 22 19.65 3.02 4.66
N MET A 23 18.38 2.69 4.89
CA MET A 23 17.26 3.18 4.09
C MET A 23 16.91 4.64 4.38
N GLU A 24 17.54 5.29 5.36
CA GLU A 24 17.29 6.70 5.68
C GLU A 24 17.58 7.61 4.49
N ASP A 25 18.71 7.40 3.82
CA ASP A 25 19.09 8.19 2.64
C ASP A 25 18.09 7.96 1.49
N ASP A 26 17.73 6.68 1.23
CA ASP A 26 16.73 6.31 0.21
C ASP A 26 15.33 6.89 0.50
N LEU A 27 14.99 7.11 1.78
CA LEU A 27 13.73 7.72 2.21
C LEU A 27 13.73 9.24 2.05
N ILE A 28 14.89 9.89 2.10
CA ILE A 28 15.01 11.35 1.92
C ILE A 28 14.97 11.68 0.42
N ASP A 29 15.64 10.86 -0.40
CA ASP A 29 15.77 11.09 -1.84
C ASP A 29 14.57 10.60 -2.67
N ALA A 30 13.60 9.94 -2.03
CA ALA A 30 12.43 9.35 -2.71
C ALA A 30 11.44 10.37 -3.29
N GLU A 31 11.62 11.68 -3.08
CA GLU A 31 10.71 12.75 -3.55
C GLU A 31 10.58 12.82 -5.09
N GLU A 32 11.56 12.35 -5.85
CA GLU A 32 11.66 12.67 -7.29
C GLU A 32 11.10 11.61 -8.26
N GLU A 33 11.03 10.31 -7.92
CA GLU A 33 10.66 9.28 -8.92
C GLU A 33 10.23 7.94 -8.28
N ASP A 34 8.93 7.75 -7.98
CA ASP A 34 8.30 6.50 -7.47
C ASP A 34 9.04 5.74 -6.33
N GLY A 35 10.09 6.32 -5.77
CA GLY A 35 11.01 5.70 -4.81
C GLY A 35 10.28 5.36 -3.52
N TRP A 36 9.22 6.10 -3.22
CA TRP A 36 8.33 5.83 -2.10
C TRP A 36 7.65 4.47 -2.16
N GLU A 37 7.32 3.96 -3.36
CA GLU A 37 6.66 2.65 -3.50
C GLU A 37 7.64 1.50 -3.29
N LEU A 38 8.84 1.60 -3.85
CA LEU A 38 9.89 0.59 -3.69
C LEU A 38 10.41 0.57 -2.24
N THR A 39 10.81 1.74 -1.73
CA THR A 39 11.33 1.90 -0.36
C THR A 39 10.25 1.56 0.68
N GLY A 40 8.99 1.90 0.42
CA GLY A 40 7.86 1.52 1.28
C GLY A 40 7.59 0.02 1.31
N SER A 41 7.72 -0.66 0.17
CA SER A 41 7.55 -2.12 0.09
C SER A 41 8.67 -2.86 0.82
N GLU A 42 9.93 -2.42 0.63
CA GLU A 42 11.08 -2.99 1.33
C GLU A 42 10.99 -2.78 2.85
N LEU A 43 10.57 -1.58 3.28
CA LEU A 43 10.38 -1.26 4.70
C LEU A 43 9.35 -2.19 5.35
N ARG A 44 8.21 -2.42 4.68
CA ARG A 44 7.16 -3.32 5.16
C ARG A 44 7.64 -4.76 5.29
N LEU A 45 8.42 -5.24 4.30
CA LEU A 45 8.98 -6.58 4.31
C LEU A 45 9.95 -6.76 5.48
N LYS A 46 10.91 -5.84 5.66
CA LYS A 46 11.89 -5.87 6.76
C LYS A 46 11.22 -5.77 8.12
N SER A 47 10.26 -4.86 8.28
CA SER A 47 9.48 -4.72 9.52
C SER A 47 8.76 -6.02 9.91
N THR A 48 8.22 -6.75 8.94
CA THR A 48 7.54 -8.04 9.18
C THR A 48 8.50 -9.12 9.69
N PHE A 49 9.67 -9.26 9.07
CA PHE A 49 10.70 -10.19 9.54
C PHE A 49 11.22 -9.82 10.93
N LEU A 50 11.44 -8.52 11.16
CA LEU A 50 11.87 -8.00 12.45
C LEU A 50 10.85 -8.32 13.54
N TYR A 51 9.55 -8.11 13.29
CA TYR A 51 8.47 -8.46 14.20
C TYR A 51 8.50 -9.95 14.58
N CYS A 52 8.60 -10.82 13.57
CA CYS A 52 8.65 -12.26 13.78
C CYS A 52 9.85 -12.69 14.64
N ASP A 53 11.01 -12.07 14.45
CA ASP A 53 12.20 -12.39 15.24
C ASP A 53 12.17 -11.80 16.64
N LEU A 54 11.75 -10.53 16.79
CA LEU A 54 11.59 -9.87 18.09
C LEU A 54 10.56 -10.60 18.94
N HIS A 55 9.41 -10.97 18.37
CA HIS A 55 8.37 -11.70 19.07
C HIS A 55 8.92 -13.02 19.64
N ARG A 56 9.70 -13.77 18.86
CA ARG A 56 10.29 -15.03 19.36
C ARG A 56 11.39 -14.80 20.40
N VAL A 57 12.16 -13.73 20.29
CA VAL A 57 13.15 -13.32 21.31
C VAL A 57 12.47 -12.90 22.61
N ILE A 58 11.36 -12.16 22.55
CA ILE A 58 10.58 -11.73 23.72
C ILE A 58 9.89 -12.93 24.38
N SER A 59 9.28 -13.81 23.60
CA SER A 59 8.55 -14.98 24.11
C SER A 59 9.45 -15.97 24.84
N GLY A 60 10.68 -16.17 24.37
CA GLY A 60 11.68 -16.99 25.07
C GLY A 60 12.41 -16.24 26.20
N ALA A 61 12.08 -14.97 26.44
CA ALA A 61 12.75 -14.14 27.41
C ALA A 61 12.25 -14.47 28.83
N GLY A 62 13.14 -14.45 29.82
CA GLY A 62 12.77 -14.56 31.23
C GLY A 62 12.04 -13.30 31.66
N GLU A 63 11.18 -13.41 32.67
CA GLU A 63 10.23 -12.35 33.04
C GLU A 63 10.89 -11.00 33.35
N GLU A 64 12.04 -11.02 34.03
CA GLU A 64 12.91 -9.86 34.29
C GLU A 64 13.20 -9.02 33.02
N ARG A 65 13.57 -9.69 31.92
CA ARG A 65 13.95 -9.04 30.65
C ARG A 65 12.77 -8.85 29.69
N LYS A 66 11.72 -9.66 29.82
CA LYS A 66 10.57 -9.66 28.91
C LYS A 66 9.91 -8.29 28.85
N LYS A 67 9.64 -7.68 30.01
CA LYS A 67 9.00 -6.36 30.09
C LYS A 67 9.81 -5.26 29.39
N ALA A 68 11.12 -5.23 29.59
CA ALA A 68 12.01 -4.26 28.96
C ALA A 68 12.08 -4.46 27.43
N LEU A 69 12.19 -5.71 26.98
CA LEU A 69 12.22 -6.03 25.55
C LEU A 69 10.90 -5.70 24.85
N THR A 70 9.76 -5.99 25.48
CA THR A 70 8.44 -5.60 24.97
C THR A 70 8.33 -4.09 24.84
N LEU A 71 8.72 -3.32 25.88
CA LEU A 71 8.66 -1.86 25.82
C LEU A 71 9.52 -1.28 24.68
N LEU A 72 10.69 -1.86 24.42
CA LEU A 72 11.56 -1.48 23.30
C LEU A 72 10.93 -1.84 21.96
N ALA A 73 10.34 -3.03 21.85
CA ALA A 73 9.64 -3.49 20.66
C ALA A 73 8.48 -2.55 20.31
N ASP A 74 7.63 -2.23 21.29
CA ASP A 74 6.46 -1.37 21.09
C ASP A 74 6.87 0.02 20.59
N LYS A 75 7.91 0.61 21.19
CA LYS A 75 8.47 1.90 20.76
C LYS A 75 9.01 1.85 19.33
N LEU A 76 9.67 0.75 18.97
CA LEU A 76 10.22 0.56 17.62
C LEU A 76 9.10 0.43 16.59
N PHE A 77 8.12 -0.45 16.83
CA PHE A 77 7.00 -0.67 15.90
C PHE A 77 6.11 0.55 15.78
N TYR A 78 5.91 1.31 16.86
CA TYR A 78 5.21 2.60 16.79
C TYR A 78 5.89 3.58 15.82
N ARG A 79 7.23 3.67 15.83
CA ARG A 79 7.98 4.52 14.89
C ARG A 79 7.89 3.99 13.47
N LEU A 80 8.05 2.69 13.26
CA LEU A 80 7.93 2.06 11.94
C LEU A 80 6.53 2.23 11.34
N GLU A 81 5.48 2.11 12.14
CA GLU A 81 4.10 2.33 11.71
C GLU A 81 3.88 3.78 11.29
N ARG A 82 4.47 4.74 12.01
CA ARG A 82 4.42 6.16 11.61
C ARG A 82 5.10 6.40 10.27
N VAL A 83 6.32 5.88 10.07
CA VAL A 83 7.02 6.00 8.78
C VAL A 83 6.21 5.34 7.65
N THR A 84 5.71 4.12 7.87
CA THR A 84 4.89 3.42 6.88
C THR A 84 3.62 4.19 6.50
N ARG A 85 2.96 4.84 7.48
CA ARG A 85 1.79 5.69 7.22
C ARG A 85 2.14 6.92 6.40
N LEU A 86 3.27 7.57 6.68
CA LEU A 86 3.74 8.72 5.90
C LEU A 86 4.01 8.31 4.45
N LEU A 87 4.66 7.17 4.24
CA LEU A 87 4.90 6.60 2.91
C LEU A 87 3.60 6.32 2.15
N LEU A 88 2.62 5.70 2.82
CA LEU A 88 1.32 5.44 2.20
C LEU A 88 0.61 6.75 1.80
N PHE A 89 0.69 7.78 2.62
CA PHE A 89 0.12 9.09 2.32
C PHE A 89 0.80 9.75 1.13
N SER A 90 2.14 9.71 1.05
CA SER A 90 2.90 10.23 -0.09
C SER A 90 2.53 9.53 -1.39
N VAL A 91 2.53 8.19 -1.41
CA VAL A 91 2.12 7.39 -2.59
C VAL A 91 0.69 7.72 -3.01
N THR A 92 -0.24 7.79 -2.05
CA THR A 92 -1.64 8.13 -2.35
C THR A 92 -1.77 9.53 -2.93
N THR A 93 -0.99 10.50 -2.43
CA THR A 93 -0.97 11.87 -2.94
C THR A 93 -0.39 11.93 -4.36
N SER A 94 0.69 11.20 -4.64
CA SER A 94 1.28 11.12 -5.98
C SER A 94 0.34 10.46 -6.98
N VAL A 95 -0.27 9.32 -6.61
CA VAL A 95 -1.25 8.60 -7.45
C VAL A 95 -2.50 9.45 -7.71
N THR A 96 -3.02 10.15 -6.69
CA THR A 96 -4.19 11.03 -6.88
C THR A 96 -3.88 12.25 -7.74
N ARG A 97 -2.66 12.81 -7.68
CA ARG A 97 -2.21 13.85 -8.62
C ARG A 97 -2.11 13.34 -10.06
N LEU A 98 -1.58 12.14 -10.26
CA LEU A 98 -1.46 11.51 -11.58
C LEU A 98 -2.83 11.14 -12.17
N LEU A 99 -3.79 10.75 -11.33
CA LEU A 99 -5.17 10.44 -11.71
C LEU A 99 -6.08 11.67 -11.82
N ALA A 100 -5.56 12.88 -11.59
CA ALA A 100 -6.27 14.13 -11.81
C ALA A 100 -6.09 14.67 -13.24
N PRO A 101 -6.73 14.06 -14.26
CA PRO A 101 -7.20 14.87 -15.38
C PRO A 101 -8.69 14.63 -15.65
N ALA A 102 -9.51 15.69 -15.60
CA ALA A 102 -10.67 15.95 -16.49
C ALA A 102 -11.68 17.02 -15.98
N SER A 103 -11.41 17.83 -14.96
CA SER A 103 -12.35 18.91 -14.59
C SER A 103 -12.31 20.13 -15.53
N HIS A 104 -11.30 20.26 -16.40
CA HIS A 104 -11.18 21.38 -17.34
C HIS A 104 -11.78 21.14 -18.74
N LEU A 105 -12.33 19.96 -19.04
CA LEU A 105 -13.03 19.71 -20.32
C LEU A 105 -14.56 19.76 -20.23
N ILE A 106 -15.11 20.11 -19.07
CA ILE A 106 -16.55 20.36 -18.93
C ILE A 106 -16.78 21.86 -18.70
N SER A 107 -16.35 22.68 -19.66
CA SER A 107 -17.00 23.97 -19.87
C SER A 107 -18.21 23.73 -20.77
N PHE A 108 -19.34 23.38 -20.17
CA PHE A 108 -20.63 23.59 -20.84
C PHE A 108 -20.81 25.11 -20.98
N PRO A 109 -21.04 25.65 -22.19
CA PRO A 109 -21.55 27.01 -22.27
C PRO A 109 -22.94 26.99 -21.62
N VAL A 110 -23.09 27.67 -20.48
CA VAL A 110 -24.41 27.93 -19.93
C VAL A 110 -25.08 28.91 -20.89
N SER A 111 -25.90 28.38 -21.80
CA SER A 111 -26.73 29.21 -22.66
C SER A 111 -27.86 29.75 -21.80
N ALA A 112 -27.76 31.03 -21.45
CA ALA A 112 -28.83 31.79 -20.82
C ALA A 112 -29.99 31.94 -21.83
N ASN A 113 -30.85 30.92 -21.91
CA ASN A 113 -32.26 30.99 -22.30
C ASN A 113 -32.81 29.56 -22.33
N GLY A 114 -33.68 29.23 -21.39
CA GLY A 114 -34.22 27.89 -21.16
C GLY A 114 -35.08 27.35 -22.30
N SER A 115 -34.45 26.68 -23.27
CA SER A 115 -35.14 25.89 -24.28
C SER A 115 -34.37 24.60 -24.56
N TRP A 116 -34.97 23.46 -24.18
CA TRP A 116 -34.43 22.14 -24.45
C TRP A 116 -34.68 21.79 -25.92
N MET A 117 -33.66 21.93 -26.77
CA MET A 117 -33.73 21.38 -28.12
C MET A 117 -33.67 19.85 -28.05
N LYS A 118 -34.71 19.22 -28.61
CA LYS A 118 -34.86 17.77 -28.77
C LYS A 118 -33.66 17.19 -29.52
N LEU A 119 -33.00 16.20 -28.92
CA LEU A 119 -31.96 15.40 -29.56
C LEU A 119 -32.65 14.41 -30.52
N SER A 120 -32.55 14.68 -31.83
CA SER A 120 -33.03 13.76 -32.87
C SER A 120 -32.14 12.52 -32.90
N ARG A 121 -32.76 11.37 -32.66
CA ARG A 121 -32.18 10.02 -32.72
C ARG A 121 -31.79 9.71 -34.18
N ALA A 122 -30.50 9.50 -34.44
CA ALA A 122 -30.04 8.92 -35.70
C ALA A 122 -30.38 7.42 -35.73
N GLU A 123 -31.11 6.98 -36.75
CA GLU A 123 -31.39 5.57 -37.00
C GLU A 123 -30.15 4.86 -37.55
N ALA A 124 -29.78 3.73 -36.94
CA ALA A 124 -28.81 2.78 -37.46
C ALA A 124 -29.55 1.64 -38.16
N SER A 125 -29.20 1.37 -39.43
CA SER A 125 -29.72 0.26 -40.25
C SER A 125 -29.33 -1.12 -39.69
N PRO A 126 -30.16 -2.17 -39.91
CA PRO A 126 -29.88 -3.51 -39.41
C PRO A 126 -29.03 -4.33 -40.41
N GLY A 127 -27.79 -4.63 -40.02
CA GLY A 127 -26.97 -5.68 -40.63
C GLY A 127 -27.05 -6.95 -39.79
N GLN A 128 -27.53 -8.04 -40.41
CA GLN A 128 -27.67 -9.37 -39.82
C GLN A 128 -26.30 -10.00 -39.54
N THR A 129 -26.09 -10.54 -38.34
CA THR A 129 -25.33 -11.79 -38.13
C THR A 129 -25.75 -12.45 -36.83
N SER A 130 -26.11 -13.73 -36.97
CA SER A 130 -26.50 -14.70 -35.95
C SER A 130 -25.42 -14.96 -34.89
N ALA A 131 -25.81 -14.97 -33.61
CA ALA A 131 -25.37 -15.96 -32.61
C ALA A 131 -25.87 -15.58 -31.21
N THR A 132 -26.86 -16.28 -30.66
CA THR A 132 -26.94 -16.54 -29.20
C THR A 132 -27.91 -17.68 -28.91
N ALA A 133 -27.45 -18.70 -28.17
CA ALA A 133 -28.24 -19.27 -27.07
C ALA A 133 -27.37 -20.24 -26.25
N THR A 134 -26.72 -19.73 -25.20
CA THR A 134 -26.52 -20.52 -23.97
C THR A 134 -26.66 -19.53 -22.81
N GLN A 135 -27.77 -19.66 -22.08
CA GLN A 135 -28.06 -18.85 -20.90
C GLN A 135 -27.20 -19.30 -19.71
N PRO A 136 -26.92 -18.38 -18.76
CA PRO A 136 -26.33 -18.70 -17.48
C PRO A 136 -27.43 -19.09 -16.48
N MET A 137 -27.19 -20.10 -15.65
CA MET A 137 -28.03 -20.41 -14.49
C MET A 137 -27.17 -20.49 -13.24
N CYS A 138 -27.45 -19.54 -12.34
CA CYS A 138 -26.88 -19.36 -11.02
C CYS A 138 -26.99 -20.64 -10.16
N CYS A 139 -25.89 -21.02 -9.53
CA CYS A 139 -25.93 -21.92 -8.37
C CYS A 139 -26.36 -21.13 -7.14
N ARG A 140 -27.49 -21.50 -6.53
CA ARG A 140 -27.81 -21.16 -5.13
C ARG A 140 -28.60 -22.29 -4.47
N ASN A 141 -28.03 -22.74 -3.35
CA ASN A 141 -28.40 -23.78 -2.38
C ASN A 141 -28.37 -25.24 -2.85
#